data_AF-A0A8H7BWN7-F1
#
_entry.id   AF-A0A8H7BWN7-F1
#
_cell.length_a   1.000
_cell.length_b   1.000
_cell.length_c   1.000
_cell.angle_alpha   90.00
_cell.angle_beta   90.00
_cell.angle_gamma   90.00
#
_symmetry.space_group_name_H-M   'P 1'
#
loop_
_entity.id
_entity.type
_entity.pdbx_description
1 polymer ?
#
loop_
_entity_poly.entity_id
_entity_poly.type
_entity_poly.pdbx_seq_one_letter_code
_entity_poly.pdbx_strand_id
1 'polypeptide(L)'
;MDASPSITESISPKPSQRHMDQATYRDLVIFEERLRGNMNRLQQRKRKFEGSDAFVYHLLNTTALLIVAGSLVFFYRSGMYSEKIVYAAKFVPHCNRALQSFNLQFIQRGQSGELGFYSRIPQAFQDGFNAYRRQYYARKRARQAKMKSKSL
;
A
#
# COMPACT_ATOMS: atom_id res chain seq x y z
N MET A 1 1.15 21.47 -96.96
CA MET A 1 0.80 20.04 -96.99
C MET A 1 2.07 19.31 -97.35
N ASP A 2 2.74 18.51 -96.53
CA ASP A 2 2.56 18.07 -95.14
C ASP A 2 3.93 17.53 -94.67
N ALA A 3 4.02 17.28 -93.36
CA ALA A 3 5.02 16.47 -92.65
C ALA A 3 6.17 17.23 -91.92
N SER A 4 5.92 17.51 -90.63
CA SER A 4 6.82 17.09 -89.53
C SER A 4 6.75 15.54 -89.40
N PRO A 5 7.56 14.79 -88.61
CA PRO A 5 8.51 15.19 -87.53
C PRO A 5 9.82 14.34 -87.43
N SER A 6 10.75 14.74 -86.56
CA SER A 6 11.62 13.83 -85.77
C SER A 6 12.52 14.70 -84.89
N ILE A 7 12.06 15.09 -83.69
CA ILE A 7 12.43 14.44 -82.42
C ILE A 7 13.93 14.16 -82.37
N THR A 8 14.69 15.09 -81.80
CA THR A 8 15.76 14.72 -80.87
C THR A 8 15.70 15.70 -79.72
N GLU A 9 14.84 15.33 -78.78
CA GLU A 9 14.84 15.71 -77.38
C GLU A 9 16.24 15.40 -76.81
N SER A 10 17.12 16.40 -76.73
CA SER A 10 18.29 16.31 -75.85
C SER A 10 18.08 17.26 -74.70
N ILE A 11 17.47 16.71 -73.65
CA ILE A 11 17.51 17.21 -72.28
C ILE A 11 18.99 17.50 -71.96
N SER A 12 19.38 18.76 -72.04
CA SER A 12 20.67 19.22 -71.55
C SER A 12 20.51 19.47 -70.05
N PRO A 13 21.13 18.66 -69.16
CA PRO A 13 21.05 18.92 -67.75
C PRO A 13 21.87 20.17 -67.44
N LYS A 14 21.20 21.16 -66.84
CA LYS A 14 21.79 22.42 -66.37
C LYS A 14 23.08 22.14 -65.57
N PRO A 15 24.25 22.63 -65.99
CA PRO A 15 25.55 22.16 -65.46
C PRO A 15 25.94 22.75 -64.09
N SER A 16 24.98 23.01 -63.20
CA SER A 16 25.24 23.62 -61.87
C SER A 16 24.85 22.75 -60.67
N GLN A 17 24.27 21.55 -60.86
CA GLN A 17 23.82 20.69 -59.75
C GLN A 17 24.88 19.65 -59.31
N ARG A 18 25.61 19.05 -60.25
CA ARG A 18 26.55 17.94 -59.97
C ARG A 18 27.65 18.25 -58.94
N HIS A 19 28.10 19.50 -58.87
CA HIS A 19 29.16 19.92 -57.95
C HIS A 19 28.63 20.30 -56.56
N MET A 20 27.33 20.65 -56.46
CA MET A 20 26.63 20.90 -55.20
C MET A 20 26.33 19.59 -54.47
N ASP A 21 25.94 18.56 -55.23
CA ASP A 21 25.50 17.28 -54.67
C ASP A 21 26.64 16.54 -53.93
N GLN A 22 27.87 16.56 -54.44
CA GLN A 22 29.00 15.85 -53.83
C GLN A 22 29.41 16.43 -52.45
N ALA A 23 29.37 17.76 -52.30
CA ALA A 23 29.62 18.40 -51.01
C ALA A 23 28.50 18.10 -50.01
N THR A 24 27.25 18.14 -50.48
CA THR A 24 26.07 17.81 -49.65
C THR A 24 26.08 16.35 -49.19
N TYR A 25 26.42 15.40 -50.05
CA TYR A 25 26.54 13.98 -49.67
C TYR A 25 27.65 13.77 -48.63
N ARG A 26 28.78 14.47 -48.76
CA ARG A 26 29.88 14.41 -47.79
C ARG A 26 29.43 14.89 -46.41
N ASP A 27 28.73 16.02 -46.34
CA ASP A 27 28.22 16.56 -45.09
C ASP A 27 27.16 15.66 -44.46
N LEU A 28 26.32 15.00 -45.28
CA LEU A 28 25.33 14.02 -44.80
C LEU A 28 25.99 12.82 -44.11
N VAL A 29 27.06 12.29 -44.69
CA VAL A 29 27.81 11.17 -44.10
C VAL A 29 28.50 11.60 -42.80
N ILE A 30 29.10 12.79 -42.77
CA ILE A 30 29.70 13.34 -41.54
C ILE A 30 28.63 13.53 -40.47
N PHE A 31 27.44 13.99 -40.85
CA PHE A 31 26.31 14.14 -39.94
C PHE A 31 25.83 12.78 -39.40
N GLU A 32 25.73 11.77 -40.26
CA GLU A 32 25.39 10.39 -39.86
C GLU A 32 26.42 9.82 -38.88
N GLU A 33 27.72 9.98 -39.14
CA GLU A 33 28.79 9.55 -38.24
C GLU A 33 28.72 10.28 -36.89
N ARG A 34 28.47 11.60 -36.90
CA ARG A 34 28.31 12.41 -35.69
C ARG A 34 27.09 11.94 -34.87
N LEU A 35 25.97 11.65 -35.52
CA LEU A 35 24.77 11.14 -34.85
C LEU A 35 25.01 9.75 -34.23
N ARG A 36 25.64 8.84 -34.95
CA ARG A 36 26.00 7.51 -34.44
C ARG A 36 26.96 7.60 -33.25
N GLY A 37 27.97 8.47 -33.34
CA GLY A 37 28.87 8.75 -32.23
C GLY A 37 28.15 9.29 -30.99
N ASN A 38 27.19 10.21 -31.18
CA ASN A 38 26.43 10.79 -30.07
C ASN A 38 25.47 9.76 -29.42
N MET A 39 24.82 8.92 -30.23
CA MET A 39 23.97 7.82 -29.77
C MET A 39 24.75 6.78 -28.95
N ASN A 40 25.94 6.38 -29.42
CA ASN A 40 26.78 5.42 -28.71
C ASN A 40 27.25 5.95 -27.35
N ARG A 41 27.56 7.26 -27.26
CA ARG A 41 27.89 7.93 -26.00
C ARG A 41 26.71 7.97 -25.03
N LEU A 42 25.49 8.19 -25.52
CA LEU A 42 24.26 8.15 -24.72
C LEU A 42 23.99 6.74 -24.17
N GLN A 43 24.13 5.71 -25.00
CA GLN A 43 23.93 4.31 -24.58
C GLN A 43 24.94 3.87 -23.51
N GLN A 44 26.22 4.26 -23.64
CA GLN A 44 27.23 3.96 -22.62
C GLN A 44 26.96 4.63 -21.27
N ARG A 45 26.36 5.82 -21.25
CA ARG A 45 25.96 6.50 -20.00
C ARG A 45 24.79 5.80 -19.32
N LYS A 46 23.78 5.35 -20.08
CA LYS A 46 22.62 4.63 -19.52
C LYS A 46 22.98 3.26 -18.94
N ARG A 47 23.82 2.50 -19.65
CA ARG A 47 24.22 1.15 -19.23
C ARG A 47 24.98 1.09 -17.89
N LYS A 48 25.63 2.19 -17.49
CA LYS A 48 26.35 2.23 -16.20
C LYS A 48 25.44 2.37 -14.98
N PHE A 49 24.19 2.81 -15.15
CA PHE A 49 23.27 3.06 -14.03
C PHE A 49 22.18 1.99 -13.90
N GLU A 50 21.71 1.40 -15.00
CA GLU A 50 20.55 0.49 -14.97
C GLU A 50 20.79 -0.82 -14.19
N GLY A 51 22.02 -1.34 -14.18
CA GLY A 51 22.34 -2.60 -13.49
C GLY A 51 22.50 -2.44 -11.97
N SER A 52 23.01 -1.30 -11.51
CA SER A 52 23.25 -1.05 -10.08
C SER A 52 21.96 -0.76 -9.33
N ASP A 53 21.01 -0.09 -9.98
CA ASP A 53 19.80 0.39 -9.32
C ASP A 53 18.95 -0.77 -8.80
N ALA A 54 18.67 -1.78 -9.62
CA ALA A 54 17.87 -2.94 -9.20
C ALA A 54 18.51 -3.71 -8.03
N PHE A 55 19.84 -3.89 -8.05
CA PHE A 55 20.56 -4.56 -6.97
C PHE A 55 20.55 -3.73 -5.68
N VAL A 56 20.77 -2.41 -5.77
CA VAL A 56 20.73 -1.50 -4.64
C VAL A 56 19.33 -1.45 -4.03
N TYR A 57 18.28 -1.35 -4.84
CA TYR A 57 16.89 -1.39 -4.36
C TYR A 57 16.56 -2.73 -3.68
N HIS A 58 16.99 -3.86 -4.25
CA HIS A 58 16.78 -5.17 -3.65
C HIS A 58 17.51 -5.31 -2.31
N LEU A 59 18.75 -4.83 -2.22
CA LEU A 59 19.56 -4.85 -1.00
C LEU A 59 18.97 -3.96 0.10
N LEU A 60 18.53 -2.75 -0.25
CA LEU A 60 17.87 -1.83 0.67
C LEU A 60 16.54 -2.39 1.18
N ASN A 61 15.72 -2.96 0.29
CA ASN A 61 14.44 -3.56 0.68
C ASN A 61 14.64 -4.78 1.58
N THR A 62 15.60 -5.65 1.26
CA THR A 62 15.92 -6.83 2.08
C THR A 62 16.42 -6.43 3.46
N THR A 63 17.33 -5.47 3.56
CA THR A 63 17.84 -5.00 4.85
C THR A 63 16.76 -4.30 5.67
N ALA A 64 15.92 -3.46 5.05
CA ALA A 64 14.77 -2.83 5.71
C ALA A 64 13.79 -3.88 6.27
N LEU A 65 13.48 -4.92 5.48
CA LEU A 65 12.62 -6.02 5.92
C LEU A 65 13.22 -6.74 7.12
N LEU A 66 14.52 -7.07 7.08
CA LEU A 66 15.20 -7.73 8.20
C LEU A 66 15.24 -6.87 9.47
N ILE A 67 15.39 -5.55 9.35
CA ILE A 67 15.33 -4.62 10.48
C ILE A 67 13.92 -4.59 11.10
N VAL A 68 12.88 -4.48 10.28
CA VAL A 68 11.48 -4.48 10.75
C VAL A 68 11.12 -5.81 11.39
N ALA A 69 11.45 -6.94 10.74
CA ALA A 69 11.21 -8.27 11.29
C ALA A 69 12.01 -8.51 12.59
N GLY A 70 13.29 -8.13 12.62
CA GLY A 70 14.16 -8.27 13.77
C GLY A 70 13.69 -7.43 14.96
N SER A 71 13.31 -6.17 14.73
CA SER A 71 12.76 -5.30 15.78
C SER A 71 11.44 -5.83 16.35
N LEU A 72 10.56 -6.39 15.51
CA LEU A 72 9.33 -7.03 15.96
C LEU A 72 9.62 -8.23 16.87
N VAL A 73 10.55 -9.10 16.48
CA VAL A 73 10.96 -10.28 17.28
C VAL A 73 11.59 -9.84 18.60
N PHE A 74 12.50 -8.87 18.56
CA PHE A 74 13.13 -8.30 19.76
C PHE A 74 12.08 -7.73 20.72
N PHE A 75 11.14 -6.94 20.21
CA PHE A 75 10.11 -6.32 21.01
C PHE A 75 9.11 -7.35 21.58
N TYR A 76 8.79 -8.39 20.80
CA TYR A 76 7.99 -9.53 21.26
C TYR A 76 8.71 -10.32 22.37
N ARG A 77 10.00 -10.59 22.20
CA ARG A 77 10.83 -11.29 23.20
C ARG A 77 11.09 -10.45 24.45
N SER A 78 11.23 -9.14 24.28
CA SER A 78 11.41 -8.15 25.35
C SER A 78 10.14 -7.94 26.18
N GLY A 79 8.99 -8.44 25.73
CA GLY A 79 7.76 -8.47 26.54
C GLY A 79 7.10 -7.11 26.77
N MET A 80 7.51 -6.04 26.06
CA MET A 80 6.91 -4.71 26.19
C MET A 80 5.41 -4.65 25.81
N TYR A 81 4.90 -5.64 25.06
CA TYR A 81 3.47 -5.75 24.73
C TYR A 81 2.63 -6.49 25.79
N SER A 82 3.27 -7.13 26.77
CA SER A 82 2.57 -7.93 27.78
C SER A 82 1.73 -7.06 28.72
N GLU A 83 2.17 -5.82 28.97
CA GLU A 83 1.59 -4.96 29.99
C GLU A 83 0.12 -4.61 29.73
N LYS A 84 -0.25 -4.32 28.47
CA LYS A 84 -1.63 -3.98 28.09
C LYS A 84 -2.57 -5.20 28.17
N ILE A 85 -2.09 -6.38 27.76
CA ILE A 85 -2.88 -7.61 27.71
C ILE A 85 -3.03 -8.19 29.12
N VAL A 86 -1.96 -8.20 29.91
CA VAL A 86 -1.95 -8.69 31.29
C VAL A 86 -2.73 -7.77 32.23
N TYR A 87 -2.70 -6.45 32.02
CA TYR A 87 -3.51 -5.53 32.82
C TYR A 87 -5.01 -5.77 32.59
N ALA A 88 -5.43 -5.97 31.34
CA ALA A 88 -6.81 -6.34 31.03
C ALA A 88 -7.21 -7.68 31.68
N ALA A 89 -6.31 -8.66 31.70
CA ALA A 89 -6.56 -9.94 32.38
C ALA A 89 -6.64 -9.81 33.92
N LYS A 90 -5.90 -8.88 34.52
CA LYS A 90 -5.93 -8.60 35.96
C LYS A 90 -7.12 -7.74 36.40
N PHE A 91 -7.79 -7.05 35.48
CA PHE A 91 -8.93 -6.19 35.79
C PHE A 91 -10.09 -6.96 36.44
N VAL A 92 -10.45 -8.11 35.87
CA VAL A 92 -11.58 -8.94 36.35
C VAL A 92 -11.41 -9.40 37.80
N PRO A 93 -10.31 -10.06 38.19
CA PRO A 93 -10.12 -10.47 39.59
C PRO A 93 -10.01 -9.28 40.54
N HIS A 94 -9.48 -8.13 40.08
CA HIS A 94 -9.40 -6.94 40.92
C HIS A 94 -10.79 -6.33 41.20
N CYS A 95 -11.67 -6.27 40.21
CA CYS A 95 -13.06 -5.87 40.39
C CYS A 95 -13.84 -6.85 41.26
N ASN A 96 -13.62 -8.16 41.08
CA ASN A 96 -14.32 -9.18 41.85
C ASN A 96 -14.03 -9.12 43.34
N ARG A 97 -12.84 -8.68 43.75
CA ARG A 97 -12.53 -8.41 45.18
C ARG A 97 -13.42 -7.31 45.77
N ALA A 98 -13.69 -6.25 45.02
CA ALA A 98 -14.57 -5.16 45.48
C ALA A 98 -16.06 -5.52 45.38
N LEU A 99 -16.45 -6.30 44.38
CA LEU A 99 -17.83 -6.74 44.15
C LEU A 99 -18.28 -7.83 45.13
N GLN A 100 -17.35 -8.54 45.75
CA GLN A 100 -17.63 -9.62 46.69
C GLN A 100 -18.42 -9.16 47.93
N SER A 101 -18.15 -7.95 48.45
CA SER A 101 -18.90 -7.39 49.59
C SER A 101 -20.38 -7.15 49.26
N PHE A 102 -20.70 -6.93 47.99
CA PHE A 102 -22.06 -6.75 47.48
C PHE A 102 -22.72 -8.07 47.03
N ASN A 103 -22.07 -9.21 47.24
CA ASN A 103 -22.50 -10.51 46.69
C ASN A 103 -22.69 -10.47 45.16
N LEU A 104 -21.85 -9.70 44.48
CA LEU A 104 -21.79 -9.59 43.02
C LEU A 104 -20.50 -10.18 42.48
N GLN A 105 -20.55 -10.67 41.24
CA GLN A 105 -19.38 -11.15 40.52
C GLN A 105 -19.40 -10.65 39.08
N PHE A 106 -18.26 -10.22 38.56
CA PHE A 106 -18.09 -9.89 37.16
C PHE A 106 -17.56 -11.11 36.41
N ILE A 107 -18.36 -11.63 35.49
CA ILE A 107 -18.07 -12.81 34.67
C ILE A 107 -17.72 -12.31 33.28
N GLN A 108 -16.50 -12.57 32.83
CA GLN A 108 -16.08 -12.26 31.46
C GLN A 108 -16.47 -13.44 30.54
N ARG A 109 -17.46 -13.24 29.64
CA ARG A 109 -17.78 -14.18 28.55
C ARG A 109 -17.38 -13.55 27.22
N GLY A 110 -16.22 -13.93 26.70
CA GLY A 110 -15.71 -13.42 25.43
C GLY A 110 -15.43 -11.91 25.48
N GLN A 111 -16.01 -11.13 24.56
CA GLN A 111 -15.80 -9.69 24.45
C GLN A 111 -16.70 -8.84 25.38
N SER A 112 -17.68 -9.45 26.05
CA SER A 112 -18.61 -8.77 26.95
C SER A 112 -18.47 -9.30 28.37
N GLY A 113 -18.26 -8.39 29.32
CA GLY A 113 -18.36 -8.72 30.73
C GLY A 113 -19.78 -8.53 31.24
N GLU A 114 -20.31 -9.53 31.94
CA GLU A 114 -21.62 -9.50 32.54
C GLU A 114 -21.51 -9.53 34.07
N LEU A 115 -22.40 -8.80 34.73
CA LEU A 115 -22.55 -8.90 36.19
C LEU A 115 -23.41 -10.13 36.49
N GLY A 116 -22.86 -11.07 37.25
CA GLY A 116 -23.53 -12.18 37.89
C GLY A 116 -23.72 -11.94 39.37
N PHE A 117 -24.60 -12.72 39.98
CA PHE A 117 -24.91 -12.69 41.40
C PHE A 117 -24.35 -13.97 42.06
N TYR A 118 -23.96 -13.89 43.34
CA TYR A 118 -23.75 -15.09 44.14
C TYR A 118 -25.09 -15.67 44.60
N SER A 119 -25.10 -16.95 45.00
CA SER A 119 -26.30 -17.72 45.38
C SER A 119 -27.11 -17.12 46.55
N ARG A 120 -26.55 -16.16 47.27
CA ARG A 120 -27.19 -15.48 48.40
C ARG A 120 -28.34 -14.54 48.01
N ILE A 121 -28.47 -14.19 46.72
CA ILE A 121 -29.50 -13.25 46.24
C ILE A 121 -30.76 -14.02 45.76
N PRO A 122 -31.98 -13.61 46.16
CA PRO A 122 -33.23 -14.29 45.77
C PRO A 122 -33.40 -14.41 44.25
N GLN A 123 -33.81 -15.58 43.77
CA GLN A 123 -33.95 -15.87 42.33
C GLN A 123 -34.96 -14.95 41.63
N ALA A 124 -36.07 -14.60 42.30
CA ALA A 124 -37.06 -13.68 41.76
C ALA A 124 -36.47 -12.30 41.38
N PHE A 125 -35.51 -11.81 42.16
CA PHE A 125 -34.80 -10.58 41.85
C PHE A 125 -33.87 -10.74 40.64
N GLN A 126 -33.19 -11.89 40.55
CA GLN A 126 -32.32 -12.20 39.41
C GLN A 126 -33.13 -12.26 38.11
N ASP A 127 -34.32 -12.86 38.14
CA ASP A 127 -35.20 -12.98 36.98
C ASP A 127 -35.72 -11.63 36.50
N GLY A 128 -36.17 -10.77 37.42
CA GLY A 128 -36.59 -9.40 37.11
C GLY A 128 -35.46 -8.57 36.50
N PHE A 129 -34.25 -8.67 37.07
CA PHE A 129 -33.07 -7.99 36.55
C PHE A 129 -32.66 -8.51 35.16
N ASN A 130 -32.69 -9.83 34.94
CA ASN A 130 -32.39 -10.44 33.64
C ASN A 130 -33.40 -10.04 32.56
N ALA A 131 -34.68 -9.91 32.90
CA ALA A 131 -35.70 -9.40 32.00
C ALA A 131 -35.43 -7.93 31.62
N TYR A 132 -35.16 -7.08 32.61
CA TYR A 132 -34.82 -5.66 32.37
C TYR A 132 -33.55 -5.51 31.51
N ARG A 133 -32.50 -6.27 31.81
CA ARG A 133 -31.22 -6.27 31.07
C ARG A 133 -31.42 -6.56 29.59
N ARG A 134 -32.22 -7.59 29.26
CA ARG A 134 -32.54 -7.94 27.86
C ARG A 134 -33.23 -6.79 27.13
N GLN A 135 -34.21 -6.16 27.76
CA GLN A 135 -34.94 -5.02 27.19
C GLN A 135 -34.01 -3.81 26.98
N TYR A 136 -33.16 -3.50 27.95
CA TYR A 136 -32.20 -2.41 27.85
C TYR A 136 -31.25 -2.59 26.66
N TYR A 137 -30.66 -3.78 26.50
CA TYR A 137 -29.76 -4.05 25.38
C TYR A 137 -30.47 -4.05 24.03
N ALA A 138 -31.70 -4.56 23.94
CA ALA A 138 -32.50 -4.47 22.72
C ALA A 138 -32.71 -3.01 22.29
N ARG A 139 -33.04 -2.12 23.24
CA ARG A 139 -33.19 -0.68 22.99
C ARG A 139 -31.88 -0.02 22.57
N LYS A 140 -30.76 -0.37 23.21
CA LYS A 140 -29.43 0.16 22.87
C LYS A 140 -29.03 -0.25 21.44
N ARG A 141 -29.23 -1.51 21.05
CA ARG A 141 -28.96 -2.00 19.69
C ARG A 141 -29.81 -1.29 18.65
N ALA A 142 -31.11 -1.08 18.92
CA ALA A 142 -32.00 -0.35 18.03
C ALA A 142 -31.56 1.11 17.83
N ARG A 143 -31.09 1.80 18.89
CA ARG A 143 -30.54 3.16 18.80
C ARG A 143 -29.26 3.21 17.97
N GLN A 144 -28.33 2.27 18.19
CA GLN A 144 -27.08 2.19 17.44
C GLN A 144 -27.33 1.90 15.95
N ALA A 145 -28.28 1.01 15.63
CA ALA A 145 -28.67 0.73 14.26
C ALA A 145 -29.20 1.99 13.55
N LYS A 146 -30.06 2.77 14.24
CA LYS A 146 -30.59 4.05 13.72
C LYS A 146 -29.50 5.11 13.53
N MET A 147 -28.50 5.17 14.41
CA MET A 147 -27.39 6.11 14.27
C MET A 147 -26.47 5.74 13.11
N LYS A 148 -26.15 4.44 12.97
CA LYS A 148 -25.30 3.94 11.89
C LYS A 148 -25.96 4.07 10.51
N SER A 149 -27.28 3.88 10.43
CA SER A 149 -28.03 4.11 9.18
C SER A 149 -28.17 5.59 8.80
N LYS A 150 -27.91 6.52 9.73
CA LYS A 150 -27.96 7.97 9.49
C LYS A 150 -26.60 8.55 9.09
N SER A 151 -25.52 7.81 9.30
CA SER A 151 -24.15 8.20 8.95
C SER A 151 -23.64 7.62 7.62
N LEU A 152 -24.50 6.87 6.92
CA LEU A 152 -24.31 6.27 5.59
C LEU A 152 -25.23 6.99 4.61
#